data_AF-A0A4R3PRB5-F1
#
_entry.id   AF-A0A4R3PRB5-F1
#
_cell.length_a   1.000
_cell.length_b   1.000
_cell.length_c   1.000
_cell.angle_alpha   90.00
_cell.angle_beta   90.00
_cell.angle_gamma   90.00
#
_symmetry.space_group_name_H-M   'P 1'
#
loop_
_entity.id
_entity.type
_entity.pdbx_description
1 polymer ?
#
loop_
_entity_poly.entity_id
_entity_poly.type
_entity_poly.pdbx_seq_one_letter_code
_entity_poly.pdbx_strand_id
1 'polypeptide(L)'
;MIPSPFNFVPNAANVMTMHLLDRLNNHIVDAKGNHVEYATVPRKISYMDDYGLLSGEDRKSLIAGDRFYFNSQHFEGRCLLFIDDVKITGTHQNKLVDLMRKQQLENKTFFLYFARYTGDRPNIESELNFAAVKSIKDLNRIVVEPNHHMTARTIKYILSADPDELYNDFLRFRSYRYLETLYFNCLNEGYYKIQKYQANIDIIRNVANAMKEKRHASPR
;
A
#
# COMPACT_ATOMS: atom_id res chain seq x y z
N MET A 1 5.12 -3.47 -16.38
CA MET A 1 4.14 -2.66 -15.62
C MET A 1 4.67 -2.48 -14.22
N ILE A 2 4.66 -1.25 -13.71
CA ILE A 2 5.35 -0.84 -12.50
C ILE A 2 4.35 -0.10 -11.61
N PRO A 3 3.94 -0.66 -10.45
CA PRO A 3 3.08 0.05 -9.52
C PRO A 3 3.86 1.16 -8.79
N SER A 4 3.13 2.08 -8.19
CA SER A 4 3.65 3.00 -7.17
C SER A 4 4.48 2.22 -6.13
N PRO A 5 5.70 2.68 -5.77
CA PRO A 5 6.60 1.92 -4.90
C PRO A 5 5.98 1.54 -3.56
N PHE A 6 6.16 0.28 -3.18
CA PHE A 6 5.75 -0.31 -1.90
C PHE A 6 6.88 -1.20 -1.36
N ASN A 7 6.77 -1.61 -0.09
CA ASN A 7 7.71 -2.52 0.53
C ASN A 7 7.18 -3.96 0.44
N PHE A 8 6.59 -4.47 1.52
CA PHE A 8 6.10 -5.84 1.60
C PHE A 8 4.59 -5.91 1.39
N VAL A 9 3.83 -5.12 2.15
CA VAL A 9 2.38 -5.06 2.06
C VAL A 9 2.00 -4.21 0.86
N PRO A 10 1.09 -4.69 -0.01
CA PRO A 10 0.71 -3.96 -1.21
C PRO A 10 0.03 -2.63 -0.86
N ASN A 11 0.26 -1.61 -1.69
CA ASN A 11 -0.57 -0.40 -1.73
C ASN A 11 -1.72 -0.59 -2.74
N ALA A 12 -2.65 0.38 -2.80
CA ALA A 12 -3.77 0.30 -3.75
C ALA A 12 -3.29 0.22 -5.21
N ALA A 13 -2.24 0.97 -5.57
CA ALA A 13 -1.65 0.93 -6.90
C ALA A 13 -1.13 -0.46 -7.30
N ASN A 14 -0.50 -1.20 -6.37
CA ASN A 14 -0.05 -2.57 -6.60
C ASN A 14 -1.23 -3.52 -6.83
N VAL A 15 -2.25 -3.49 -5.97
CA VAL A 15 -3.45 -4.32 -6.15
C VAL A 15 -4.09 -4.06 -7.51
N MET A 16 -4.26 -2.79 -7.89
CA MET A 16 -4.76 -2.39 -9.20
C MET A 16 -3.87 -2.87 -10.36
N THR A 17 -2.56 -2.80 -10.18
CA THR A 17 -1.57 -3.24 -11.18
C THR A 17 -1.71 -4.72 -11.46
N MET A 18 -1.87 -5.57 -10.43
CA MET A 18 -2.04 -7.01 -10.63
C MET A 18 -3.32 -7.32 -11.41
N HIS A 19 -4.43 -6.67 -11.08
CA HIS A 19 -5.68 -6.84 -11.83
C HIS A 19 -5.58 -6.37 -13.28
N LEU A 20 -4.92 -5.23 -13.53
CA LEU A 20 -4.70 -4.73 -14.88
C LEU A 20 -3.76 -5.65 -15.66
N LEU A 21 -2.72 -6.19 -15.02
CA LEU A 21 -1.78 -7.12 -15.61
C LEU A 21 -2.48 -8.38 -16.11
N ASP A 22 -3.31 -9.00 -15.27
CA ASP A 22 -4.07 -10.20 -15.63
C ASP A 22 -4.98 -9.93 -16.84
N ARG A 23 -5.73 -8.81 -16.79
CA ARG A 23 -6.63 -8.39 -17.88
C ARG A 23 -5.88 -8.12 -19.17
N LEU A 24 -4.76 -7.42 -19.09
CA LEU A 24 -3.99 -7.03 -20.28
C LEU A 24 -3.28 -8.24 -20.88
N ASN A 25 -2.73 -9.13 -20.07
CA ASN A 25 -2.07 -10.33 -20.55
C ASN A 25 -3.02 -11.32 -21.21
N ASN A 26 -4.27 -11.42 -20.73
CA ASN A 26 -5.32 -12.18 -21.43
C ASN A 26 -5.53 -11.71 -22.88
N HIS A 27 -5.28 -10.43 -23.19
CA HIS A 27 -5.42 -9.92 -24.56
C HIS A 27 -4.11 -9.92 -25.36
N ILE A 28 -2.98 -9.58 -24.72
CA ILE A 28 -1.70 -9.43 -25.42
C ILE A 28 -1.11 -10.78 -25.79
N VAL A 29 -1.26 -11.81 -24.94
CA VAL A 29 -0.75 -13.16 -25.25
C VAL A 29 -1.42 -13.70 -26.50
N ASP A 30 -2.75 -13.59 -26.58
CA ASP A 30 -3.52 -14.02 -27.75
C ASP A 30 -3.14 -13.26 -29.02
N ALA A 31 -2.89 -11.94 -28.91
CA ALA A 31 -2.64 -11.09 -30.07
C ALA A 31 -1.18 -11.07 -30.55
N LYS A 32 -0.21 -11.33 -29.65
CA LYS A 32 1.23 -11.10 -29.91
C LYS A 32 2.14 -12.24 -29.46
N GLY A 33 1.63 -13.26 -28.78
CA GLY A 33 2.43 -14.37 -28.26
C GLY A 33 3.40 -13.99 -27.13
N ASN A 34 3.30 -12.77 -26.61
CA ASN A 34 4.13 -12.24 -25.52
C ASN A 34 3.23 -11.71 -24.39
N HIS A 35 3.80 -11.49 -23.21
CA HIS A 35 3.09 -10.95 -22.06
C HIS A 35 3.75 -9.66 -21.56
N VAL A 36 3.00 -8.89 -20.78
CA VAL A 36 3.51 -7.74 -20.04
C VAL A 36 4.19 -8.26 -18.77
N GLU A 37 5.45 -7.87 -18.60
CA GLU A 37 6.22 -8.20 -17.40
C GLU A 37 5.85 -7.26 -16.24
N TYR A 38 5.78 -7.81 -15.03
CA TYR A 38 5.67 -7.05 -13.79
C TYR A 38 7.06 -6.68 -13.27
N ALA A 39 7.24 -5.45 -12.80
CA ALA A 39 8.48 -5.02 -12.15
C ALA A 39 8.19 -4.07 -10.99
N THR A 40 9.08 -4.03 -10.01
CA THR A 40 9.02 -3.11 -8.86
C THR A 40 10.15 -2.10 -8.91
N VAL A 41 9.90 -0.94 -8.32
CA VAL A 41 10.92 0.06 -8.02
C VAL A 41 11.12 0.04 -6.51
N PRO A 42 12.22 -0.57 -6.01
CA PRO A 42 12.48 -0.59 -4.58
C PRO A 42 12.54 0.82 -4.02
N ARG A 43 11.93 1.00 -2.85
CA ARG A 43 11.95 2.25 -2.09
C ARG A 43 12.65 2.00 -0.76
N LYS A 44 13.59 2.88 -0.42
CA LYS A 44 14.06 3.02 0.96
C LYS A 44 13.29 4.16 1.62
N ILE A 45 12.43 3.83 2.57
CA ILE A 45 11.69 4.79 3.38
C ILE A 45 12.57 5.18 4.56
N SER A 46 12.73 6.48 4.80
CA SER A 46 13.63 7.00 5.84
C SER A 46 12.97 7.18 7.22
N TYR A 47 11.68 6.86 7.41
CA TYR A 47 10.92 7.28 8.60
C TYR A 47 10.38 6.13 9.43
N MET A 48 10.61 6.26 10.74
CA MET A 48 9.93 5.51 11.79
C MET A 48 8.66 6.24 12.31
N ASP A 49 8.30 7.41 11.77
CA ASP A 49 7.15 8.20 12.20
C ASP A 49 6.14 8.50 11.09
N ASP A 50 4.87 8.62 11.48
CA ASP A 50 3.71 8.47 10.59
C ASP A 50 3.40 9.71 9.76
N TYR A 51 3.44 9.53 8.45
CA TYR A 51 3.27 10.51 7.37
C TYR A 51 1.95 11.32 7.44
N GLY A 52 0.95 10.80 8.14
CA GLY A 52 -0.41 11.35 8.18
C GLY A 52 -0.55 12.63 9.01
N LEU A 53 0.35 12.89 9.97
CA LEU A 53 0.17 13.94 10.99
C LEU A 53 1.09 15.17 10.83
N LEU A 54 1.97 15.17 9.83
CA LEU A 54 2.99 16.21 9.69
C LEU A 54 2.56 17.39 8.80
N SER A 55 3.08 18.57 9.12
CA SER A 55 2.81 19.84 8.42
C SER A 55 3.31 19.81 6.96
N GLY A 56 2.84 20.75 6.14
CA GLY A 56 3.18 20.80 4.70
C GLY A 56 4.67 21.00 4.39
N GLU A 57 5.42 21.68 5.27
CA GLU A 57 6.88 21.83 5.12
C GLU A 57 7.64 20.60 5.60
N ASP A 58 7.23 19.99 6.71
CA ASP A 58 7.81 18.73 7.20
C ASP A 58 7.63 17.61 6.17
N ARG A 59 6.45 17.51 5.54
CA ARG A 59 6.19 16.56 4.45
C ARG A 59 7.18 16.69 3.29
N LYS A 60 7.57 17.92 2.89
CA LYS A 60 8.53 18.13 1.79
C LYS A 60 9.93 17.64 2.14
N SER A 61 10.41 17.97 3.34
CA SER A 61 11.71 17.51 3.84
C SER A 61 11.76 15.99 3.97
N LEU A 62 10.65 15.37 4.38
CA LEU A 62 10.59 13.92 4.50
C LEU A 62 10.59 13.20 3.13
N ILE A 63 9.78 13.69 2.19
CA ILE A 63 9.74 13.21 0.81
C ILE A 63 11.13 13.26 0.15
N ALA A 64 11.98 14.24 0.49
CA ALA A 64 13.33 14.33 -0.05
C ALA A 64 14.25 13.16 0.37
N GLY A 65 13.96 12.50 1.49
CA GLY A 65 14.73 11.35 2.00
C GLY A 65 14.38 10.00 1.35
N ASP A 66 13.28 9.90 0.61
CA ASP A 66 12.93 8.67 -0.10
C ASP A 66 13.91 8.41 -1.24
N ARG A 67 14.54 7.24 -1.23
CA ARG A 67 15.37 6.79 -2.34
C ARG A 67 14.65 5.70 -3.11
N PHE A 68 14.49 5.94 -4.41
CA PHE A 68 14.02 4.95 -5.36
C PHE A 68 15.21 4.36 -6.10
N TYR A 69 15.17 3.05 -6.29
CA TYR A 69 16.21 2.33 -7.00
C TYR A 69 15.63 1.83 -8.32
N PHE A 70 16.32 2.13 -9.42
CA PHE A 70 15.88 1.78 -10.75
C PHE A 70 17.04 1.10 -11.46
N ASN A 71 16.80 -0.12 -11.96
CA ASN A 71 17.81 -0.92 -12.66
C ASN A 71 17.73 -0.60 -14.16
N SER A 72 18.51 0.38 -14.60
CA SER A 72 18.48 0.88 -15.98
C SER A 72 18.66 -0.24 -17.03
N GLN A 73 19.59 -1.16 -16.81
CA GLN A 73 19.86 -2.29 -17.71
C GLN A 73 18.66 -3.22 -17.86
N HIS A 74 17.90 -3.46 -16.78
CA HIS A 74 16.70 -4.28 -16.84
C HIS A 74 15.59 -3.62 -17.67
N PHE A 75 15.54 -2.29 -17.70
CA PHE A 75 14.47 -1.55 -18.35
C PHE A 75 14.80 -1.05 -19.75
N GLU A 76 16.07 -1.02 -20.16
CA GLU A 76 16.52 -0.47 -21.45
C GLU A 76 15.72 -1.00 -22.65
N GLY A 77 15.30 -0.09 -23.54
CA GLY A 77 14.52 -0.41 -24.74
C GLY A 77 13.06 -0.85 -24.50
N ARG A 78 12.63 -1.05 -23.25
CA ARG A 78 11.25 -1.49 -22.93
C ARG A 78 10.24 -0.34 -22.91
N CYS A 79 8.97 -0.66 -23.15
CA CYS A 79 7.87 0.28 -22.88
C CYS A 79 7.48 0.20 -21.40
N LEU A 80 7.54 1.32 -20.69
CA LEU A 80 7.26 1.40 -19.26
C LEU A 80 5.84 1.89 -19.02
N LEU A 81 5.09 1.14 -18.22
CA LEU A 81 3.73 1.48 -17.79
C LEU A 81 3.76 1.65 -16.26
N PHE A 82 3.76 2.90 -15.80
CA PHE A 82 3.66 3.22 -14.38
C PHE A 82 2.20 3.36 -13.95
N ILE A 83 1.81 2.70 -12.87
CA ILE A 83 0.44 2.68 -12.35
C ILE A 83 0.43 3.32 -10.97
N ASP A 84 -0.46 4.29 -10.75
CA ASP A 84 -0.76 4.82 -9.41
C ASP A 84 -2.28 4.87 -9.20
N ASP A 85 -2.71 4.93 -7.94
CA ASP A 85 -4.14 5.01 -7.61
C ASP A 85 -4.70 6.39 -8.00
N VAL A 86 -4.17 7.47 -7.46
CA VAL A 86 -4.67 8.83 -7.72
C VAL A 86 -3.53 9.80 -7.98
N LYS A 87 -3.68 10.60 -9.04
CA LYS A 87 -2.81 11.77 -9.26
C LYS A 87 -3.41 13.02 -8.61
N ILE A 88 -2.77 13.49 -7.53
CA ILE A 88 -3.10 14.77 -6.88
C ILE A 88 -2.20 15.88 -7.42
N THR A 89 -0.97 16.02 -6.88
CA THR A 89 0.01 17.03 -7.29
C THR A 89 0.99 16.53 -8.35
N GLY A 90 1.06 15.20 -8.57
CA GLY A 90 2.05 14.56 -9.45
C GLY A 90 3.43 14.36 -8.81
N THR A 91 3.60 14.55 -7.50
CA THR A 91 4.90 14.41 -6.82
C THR A 91 5.57 13.06 -7.06
N HIS A 92 4.83 11.94 -7.02
CA HIS A 92 5.39 10.61 -7.32
C HIS A 92 5.88 10.49 -8.76
N GLN A 93 5.07 10.96 -9.72
CA GLN A 93 5.43 10.98 -11.14
C GLN A 93 6.73 11.77 -11.35
N ASN A 94 6.80 12.99 -10.80
CA ASN A 94 7.95 13.86 -10.98
C ASN A 94 9.24 13.22 -10.43
N LYS A 95 9.18 12.56 -9.26
CA LYS A 95 10.33 11.81 -8.72
C LYS A 95 10.80 10.68 -9.64
N LEU A 96 9.88 9.91 -10.21
CA LEU A 96 10.22 8.83 -11.14
C LEU A 96 10.83 9.38 -12.43
N VAL A 97 10.25 10.45 -12.98
CA VAL A 97 10.79 11.15 -14.16
C VAL A 97 12.19 11.68 -13.88
N ASP A 98 12.41 12.31 -12.74
CA ASP A 98 13.73 12.83 -12.36
C ASP A 98 14.77 11.71 -12.17
N LEU A 99 14.37 10.58 -11.59
CA LEU A 99 15.22 9.40 -11.45
C LEU A 99 15.61 8.82 -12.81
N MET A 100 14.65 8.66 -13.72
CA MET A 100 14.89 8.17 -15.06
C MET A 100 15.81 9.10 -15.84
N ARG A 101 15.62 10.42 -15.75
CA ARG A 101 16.50 11.42 -16.37
C ARG A 101 17.93 11.33 -15.84
N LYS A 102 18.10 11.21 -14.52
CA LYS A 102 19.43 11.04 -13.88
C LYS A 102 20.14 9.77 -14.36
N GLN A 103 19.39 8.74 -14.73
CA GLN A 103 19.91 7.49 -15.27
C GLN A 103 19.95 7.44 -16.80
N GLN A 104 19.63 8.54 -17.50
CA GLN A 104 19.62 8.63 -18.96
C GLN A 104 18.72 7.58 -19.63
N LEU A 105 17.58 7.27 -19.00
CA LEU A 105 16.62 6.32 -19.55
C LEU A 105 15.65 7.00 -20.51
N GLU A 106 15.72 6.61 -21.79
CA GLU A 106 14.92 7.17 -22.88
C GLU A 106 13.67 6.34 -23.24
N ASN A 107 13.24 5.48 -22.32
CA ASN A 107 12.11 4.58 -22.54
C ASN A 107 10.81 5.31 -22.90
N LYS A 108 10.05 4.74 -23.84
CA LYS A 108 8.65 5.09 -24.03
C LYS A 108 7.88 4.80 -22.74
N THR A 109 7.30 5.83 -22.14
CA THR A 109 6.77 5.77 -20.79
C THR A 109 5.34 6.31 -20.73
N PHE A 110 4.46 5.57 -20.07
CA PHE A 110 3.09 5.99 -19.78
C PHE A 110 2.86 5.97 -18.27
N PHE A 111 2.18 7.01 -17.79
CA PHE A 111 1.68 7.09 -16.42
C PHE A 111 0.16 6.93 -16.43
N LEU A 112 -0.34 5.87 -15.82
CA LEU A 112 -1.74 5.49 -15.77
C LEU A 112 -2.25 5.67 -14.34
N TYR A 113 -3.44 6.27 -14.21
CA TYR A 113 -4.05 6.61 -12.93
C TYR A 113 -5.51 6.15 -12.93
N PHE A 114 -6.03 5.72 -11.78
CA PHE A 114 -7.48 5.51 -11.65
C PHE A 114 -8.24 6.83 -11.76
N ALA A 115 -7.75 7.84 -11.03
CA ALA A 115 -8.33 9.16 -11.00
C ALA A 115 -7.24 10.24 -10.99
N ARG A 116 -7.59 11.42 -11.51
CA ARG A 116 -6.74 12.61 -11.49
C ARG A 116 -7.53 13.78 -10.94
N TYR A 117 -7.01 14.40 -9.89
CA TYR A 117 -7.50 15.68 -9.42
C TYR A 117 -6.95 16.81 -10.31
N THR A 118 -7.84 17.72 -10.73
CA THR A 118 -7.49 18.84 -11.62
C THR A 118 -7.64 20.21 -10.94
N GLY A 119 -7.97 20.24 -9.65
CA GLY A 119 -8.02 21.47 -8.87
C GLY A 119 -6.67 21.83 -8.25
N ASP A 120 -6.68 22.87 -7.42
CA ASP A 120 -5.49 23.48 -6.81
C ASP A 120 -5.27 23.09 -5.34
N ARG A 121 -6.32 22.59 -4.65
CA ARG A 121 -6.25 22.20 -3.23
C ARG A 121 -5.36 20.95 -2.99
N PRO A 122 -4.18 21.09 -2.35
CA PRO A 122 -3.27 19.96 -2.14
C PRO A 122 -3.73 19.03 -1.00
N ASN A 123 -4.59 19.51 -0.10
CA ASN A 123 -5.12 18.74 1.04
C ASN A 123 -6.26 17.77 0.65
N ILE A 124 -6.75 17.84 -0.59
CA ILE A 124 -7.85 16.99 -1.08
C ILE A 124 -7.55 15.51 -0.94
N GLU A 125 -6.28 15.09 -1.01
CA GLU A 125 -5.89 13.69 -0.82
C GLU A 125 -6.28 13.18 0.57
N SER A 126 -6.09 14.02 1.59
CA SER A 126 -6.49 13.67 2.96
C SER A 126 -8.02 13.62 3.08
N GLU A 127 -8.73 14.59 2.49
CA GLU A 127 -10.20 14.58 2.44
C GLU A 127 -10.73 13.30 1.78
N LEU A 128 -10.16 12.87 0.64
CA LEU A 128 -10.54 11.64 -0.05
C LEU A 128 -10.25 10.39 0.80
N ASN A 129 -9.08 10.32 1.44
CA ASN A 129 -8.70 9.18 2.27
C ASN A 129 -9.64 8.97 3.47
N PHE A 130 -10.20 10.04 4.04
CA PHE A 130 -11.09 9.99 5.21
C PHE A 130 -12.57 10.22 4.87
N ALA A 131 -12.93 10.33 3.58
CA ALA A 131 -14.30 10.60 3.17
C ALA A 131 -15.27 9.47 3.55
N ALA A 132 -14.86 8.23 3.32
CA ALA A 132 -15.68 7.04 3.51
C ALA A 132 -15.33 6.24 4.78
N VAL A 133 -14.08 6.32 5.26
CA VAL A 133 -13.61 5.60 6.44
C VAL A 133 -13.21 6.61 7.52
N LYS A 134 -14.09 6.82 8.49
CA LYS A 134 -13.92 7.81 9.56
C LYS A 134 -13.57 7.17 10.90
N SER A 135 -13.95 5.92 11.09
CA SER A 135 -13.68 5.12 12.28
C SER A 135 -13.28 3.68 11.92
N ILE A 136 -12.75 2.94 12.90
CA ILE A 136 -12.47 1.50 12.74
C ILE A 136 -13.75 0.68 12.46
N LYS A 137 -14.92 1.19 12.87
CA LYS A 137 -16.23 0.59 12.56
C LYS A 137 -16.53 0.63 11.07
N ASP A 138 -16.20 1.73 10.39
CA ASP A 138 -16.41 1.86 8.95
C ASP A 138 -15.56 0.84 8.17
N LEU A 139 -14.38 0.52 8.69
CA LEU A 139 -13.49 -0.46 8.09
C LEU A 139 -14.10 -1.88 8.07
N ASN A 140 -14.99 -2.22 9.01
CA ASN A 140 -15.68 -3.52 8.99
C ASN A 140 -16.43 -3.77 7.69
N ARG A 141 -17.00 -2.72 7.08
CA ARG A 141 -17.73 -2.82 5.81
C ARG A 141 -16.80 -3.18 4.65
N ILE A 142 -15.58 -2.67 4.68
CA ILE A 142 -14.59 -2.86 3.60
C ILE A 142 -13.93 -4.23 3.70
N VAL A 143 -13.60 -4.69 4.91
CA VAL A 143 -12.82 -5.93 5.10
C VAL A 143 -13.62 -7.21 4.86
N VAL A 144 -14.94 -7.10 4.79
CA VAL A 144 -15.84 -8.22 4.46
C VAL A 144 -16.18 -8.28 2.98
N GLU A 145 -15.83 -7.26 2.19
CA GLU A 145 -16.08 -7.28 0.76
C GLU A 145 -15.32 -8.42 0.07
N PRO A 146 -15.94 -9.09 -0.92
CA PRO A 146 -15.24 -10.04 -1.76
C PRO A 146 -14.01 -9.39 -2.40
N ASN A 147 -12.89 -10.12 -2.44
CA ASN A 147 -11.61 -9.61 -2.97
C ASN A 147 -11.05 -8.41 -2.21
N HIS A 148 -11.41 -8.21 -0.94
CA HIS A 148 -10.71 -7.27 -0.08
C HIS A 148 -9.21 -7.64 0.01
N HIS A 149 -8.36 -6.63 -0.20
CA HIS A 149 -6.92 -6.74 -0.02
C HIS A 149 -6.48 -5.91 1.18
N MET A 150 -5.70 -6.52 2.07
CA MET A 150 -5.08 -5.80 3.16
C MET A 150 -3.94 -4.93 2.61
N THR A 151 -4.10 -3.61 2.72
CA THR A 151 -3.10 -2.65 2.24
C THR A 151 -2.30 -2.04 3.37
N ALA A 152 -1.12 -1.49 3.06
CA ALA A 152 -0.30 -0.79 4.05
C ALA A 152 -1.07 0.34 4.76
N ARG A 153 -1.92 1.08 4.02
CA ARG A 153 -2.80 2.13 4.57
C ARG A 153 -3.83 1.53 5.54
N THR A 154 -4.48 0.43 5.16
CA THR A 154 -5.44 -0.26 6.02
C THR A 154 -4.80 -0.74 7.34
N ILE A 155 -3.59 -1.31 7.27
CA ILE A 155 -2.88 -1.76 8.48
C ILE A 155 -2.54 -0.59 9.38
N LYS A 156 -1.97 0.49 8.84
CA LYS A 156 -1.64 1.70 9.62
C LYS A 156 -2.87 2.31 10.27
N TYR A 157 -4.01 2.27 9.58
CA TYR A 157 -5.29 2.73 10.13
C TYR A 157 -5.72 1.86 11.32
N ILE A 158 -5.66 0.53 11.18
CA ILE A 158 -5.93 -0.41 12.28
C ILE A 158 -4.98 -0.17 13.48
N LEU A 159 -3.69 0.00 13.21
CA LEU A 159 -2.67 0.20 14.25
C LEU A 159 -2.75 1.57 14.93
N SER A 160 -3.42 2.54 14.32
CA SER A 160 -3.64 3.88 14.89
C SER A 160 -4.98 4.03 15.60
N ALA A 161 -5.82 2.98 15.62
CA ALA A 161 -7.10 3.01 16.30
C ALA A 161 -6.93 3.05 17.82
N ASP A 162 -7.94 3.54 18.52
CA ASP A 162 -8.01 3.41 19.98
C ASP A 162 -7.98 1.91 20.37
N PRO A 163 -7.21 1.49 21.38
CA PRO A 163 -7.08 0.09 21.77
C PRO A 163 -8.42 -0.59 22.13
N ASP A 164 -9.32 0.12 22.81
CA ASP A 164 -10.60 -0.43 23.23
C ASP A 164 -11.54 -0.57 22.02
N GLU A 165 -11.58 0.44 21.13
CA GLU A 165 -12.32 0.34 19.87
C GLU A 165 -11.76 -0.76 18.97
N LEU A 166 -10.42 -0.87 18.87
CA LEU A 166 -9.76 -1.87 18.05
C LEU A 166 -10.22 -3.29 18.44
N TYR A 167 -10.22 -3.60 19.74
CA TYR A 167 -10.67 -4.91 20.19
C TYR A 167 -12.19 -5.10 20.01
N ASN A 168 -12.98 -4.18 20.56
CA ASN A 168 -14.43 -4.35 20.68
C ASN A 168 -15.17 -4.19 19.35
N ASP A 169 -14.68 -3.31 18.49
CA ASP A 169 -15.37 -2.95 17.26
C ASP A 169 -14.77 -3.62 16.03
N PHE A 170 -13.55 -4.17 16.09
CA PHE A 170 -12.89 -4.74 14.91
C PHE A 170 -12.35 -6.16 15.11
N LEU A 171 -11.37 -6.36 15.99
CA LEU A 171 -10.62 -7.62 16.06
C LEU A 171 -11.47 -8.83 16.44
N ARG A 172 -12.42 -8.67 17.38
CA ARG A 172 -13.28 -9.78 17.83
C ARG A 172 -14.18 -10.35 16.74
N PHE A 173 -14.39 -9.61 15.65
CA PHE A 173 -15.20 -10.02 14.50
C PHE A 173 -14.37 -10.62 13.36
N ARG A 174 -13.04 -10.69 13.49
CA ARG A 174 -12.15 -11.21 12.45
C ARG A 174 -11.89 -12.70 12.64
N SER A 175 -11.66 -13.40 11.53
CA SER A 175 -11.21 -14.79 11.57
C SER A 175 -9.75 -14.88 12.02
N TYR A 176 -9.36 -16.04 12.57
CA TYR A 176 -7.96 -16.32 12.89
C TYR A 176 -7.03 -16.05 11.70
N ARG A 177 -7.40 -16.48 10.48
CA ARG A 177 -6.59 -16.27 9.28
C ARG A 177 -6.35 -14.78 8.99
N TYR A 178 -7.38 -13.95 9.18
CA TYR A 178 -7.24 -12.50 9.00
C TYR A 178 -6.28 -11.90 10.03
N LEU A 179 -6.44 -12.27 11.30
CA LEU A 179 -5.60 -11.78 12.40
C LEU A 179 -4.14 -12.23 12.26
N GLU A 180 -3.92 -13.48 11.86
CA GLU A 180 -2.58 -14.01 11.57
C GLU A 180 -1.92 -13.26 10.40
N THR A 181 -2.66 -13.04 9.31
CA THR A 181 -2.18 -12.25 8.17
C THR A 181 -1.85 -10.82 8.58
N LEU A 182 -2.72 -10.18 9.36
CA LEU A 182 -2.51 -8.82 9.88
C LEU A 182 -1.24 -8.75 10.73
N TYR A 183 -1.08 -9.67 11.68
CA TYR A 183 0.07 -9.71 12.57
C TYR A 183 1.39 -9.85 11.79
N PHE A 184 1.49 -10.83 10.88
CA PHE A 184 2.72 -11.04 10.12
C PHE A 184 2.99 -9.91 9.13
N ASN A 185 1.96 -9.28 8.57
CA ASN A 185 2.14 -8.08 7.76
C ASN A 185 2.73 -6.92 8.58
N CYS A 186 2.33 -6.74 9.84
CA CYS A 186 2.96 -5.76 10.73
C CYS A 186 4.45 -6.06 10.96
N LEU A 187 4.82 -7.34 11.08
CA LEU A 187 6.21 -7.75 11.24
C LEU A 187 7.04 -7.49 9.97
N ASN A 188 6.53 -7.92 8.81
CA ASN A 188 7.24 -7.79 7.54
C ASN A 188 7.40 -6.33 7.09
N GLU A 189 6.46 -5.46 7.44
CA GLU A 189 6.59 -4.01 7.21
C GLU A 189 7.50 -3.31 8.23
N GLY A 190 7.87 -3.98 9.32
CA GLY A 190 8.66 -3.38 10.38
C GLY A 190 7.88 -2.46 11.32
N TYR A 191 6.54 -2.51 11.31
CA TYR A 191 5.70 -1.63 12.15
C TYR A 191 5.89 -1.85 13.65
N TYR A 192 6.43 -3.00 14.07
CA TYR A 192 6.83 -3.25 15.46
C TYR A 192 7.94 -2.31 15.98
N LYS A 193 8.71 -1.68 15.07
CA LYS A 193 9.75 -0.69 15.41
C LYS A 193 9.16 0.68 15.72
N ILE A 194 7.89 0.91 15.38
CA ILE A 194 7.19 2.19 15.57
C ILE A 194 6.50 2.15 16.94
N GLN A 195 7.00 2.95 17.88
CA GLN A 195 6.58 2.90 19.28
C GLN A 195 5.05 2.99 19.45
N LYS A 196 4.41 3.93 18.76
CA LYS A 196 2.96 4.15 18.88
C LYS A 196 2.09 2.98 18.39
N TYR A 197 2.64 2.05 17.61
CA TYR A 197 1.91 0.88 17.13
C TYR A 197 2.06 -0.35 18.03
N GLN A 198 3.03 -0.35 18.95
CA GLN A 198 3.39 -1.54 19.72
C GLN A 198 2.21 -2.08 20.53
N ALA A 199 1.48 -1.22 21.24
CA ALA A 199 0.32 -1.62 22.02
C ALA A 199 -0.73 -2.36 21.17
N ASN A 200 -1.07 -1.82 20.00
CA ASN A 200 -2.05 -2.43 19.11
C ASN A 200 -1.54 -3.71 18.43
N ILE A 201 -0.24 -3.80 18.13
CA ILE A 201 0.38 -5.04 17.64
C ILE A 201 0.30 -6.15 18.70
N ASP A 202 0.54 -5.82 19.98
CA ASP A 202 0.45 -6.78 21.08
C ASP A 202 -0.98 -7.27 21.28
N ILE A 203 -1.98 -6.38 21.20
CA ILE A 203 -3.39 -6.77 21.23
C ILE A 203 -3.71 -7.73 20.08
N ILE A 204 -3.32 -7.41 18.84
CA ILE A 204 -3.55 -8.27 17.68
C ILE A 204 -2.93 -9.66 17.90
N ARG A 205 -1.68 -9.72 18.38
CA ARG A 205 -0.98 -10.98 18.68
C ARG A 205 -1.73 -11.81 19.71
N ASN A 206 -2.16 -11.18 20.81
CA ASN A 206 -2.84 -11.87 21.91
C ASN A 206 -4.19 -12.45 21.46
N VAL A 207 -4.97 -11.69 20.68
CA VAL A 207 -6.24 -12.17 20.12
C VAL A 207 -6.01 -13.33 19.15
N ALA A 208 -5.01 -13.24 18.28
CA ALA A 208 -4.66 -14.31 17.35
C ALA A 208 -4.26 -15.61 18.08
N ASN A 209 -3.42 -15.50 19.11
CA ASN A 209 -2.97 -16.65 19.93
C ASN A 209 -4.14 -17.30 20.66
N ALA A 210 -5.00 -16.52 21.31
CA ALA A 210 -6.18 -17.04 22.00
C ALA A 210 -7.14 -17.78 21.04
N MET A 211 -7.29 -17.28 19.81
CA MET A 211 -8.07 -17.98 18.77
C MET A 211 -7.38 -19.27 18.30
N LYS A 212 -6.05 -19.27 18.17
CA LYS A 212 -5.27 -20.45 17.78
C LYS A 212 -5.47 -21.59 18.78
N GLU A 213 -5.35 -21.30 20.07
CA GLU A 213 -5.49 -22.27 21.15
C GLU A 213 -6.89 -22.89 21.17
N LYS A 214 -7.94 -22.08 21.05
CA LYS A 214 -9.34 -22.56 20.96
C LYS A 214 -9.57 -23.52 19.78
N ARG A 215 -8.92 -23.28 18.64
CA ARG A 215 -9.00 -24.16 17.46
C ARG A 215 -8.29 -25.50 17.67
N HIS A 216 -7.21 -25.54 18.45
CA HIS A 216 -6.50 -26.79 18.76
C HIS A 216 -7.20 -27.57 19.89
N ALA A 217 -7.91 -26.87 20.78
CA ALA A 217 -8.64 -27.46 21.90
C ALA A 217 -10.03 -28.02 21.53
N SER A 218 -10.53 -27.81 20.30
CA SER A 218 -11.77 -28.42 19.81
C SER A 218 -11.43 -29.65 18.95
N PRO A 219 -11.55 -30.89 19.47
CA PRO A 219 -11.38 -32.09 18.66
C PRO A 219 -12.50 -32.13 17.62
N ARG A 220 -12.17 -32.57 16.40
CA ARG A 220 -13.17 -32.98 15.41
C ARG A 220 -13.93 -34.21 15.87
#